data_AF-A0A3F2TZA3-F1
#
_entry.id   AF-A0A3F2TZA3-F1
#
_cell.length_a   1.000
_cell.length_b   1.000
_cell.length_c   1.000
_cell.angle_alpha   90.00
_cell.angle_beta   90.00
_cell.angle_gamma   90.00
#
_symmetry.space_group_name_H-M   'P 1'
#
loop_
_entity.id
_entity.type
_entity.pdbx_description
1 polymer ?
#
loop_
_entity_poly.entity_id
_entity_poly.type
_entity_poly.pdbx_seq_one_letter_code
_entity_poly.pdbx_strand_id
1 'polypeptide(L)'
;MTCSTRSYRDGILRATCRQVIMAGTDAQRIAASGRTLEEHRDIARSLETDPRGSRTVRLDFESGDFAGWSVRRLAKDYSAVIQSEIVRTGSKACRFEIRPGDYVSQGLRAELRDWYNAPFEQDTWYGFSTYLPEDSFAPPKGAGVVLAQWHDQAELGDPAGKPPLAIRYLDGTLRFTGAFSEVASQNPDKRYVFHEIPDVARATWLDFVFRIHWSREGDSSIDAFLGGRRLFRFNGPLGYRNQIKGPYFKLGVYASGEITSPLVAYHDNYSRADSFEAVDPSTIHGAADEA
;
A
#
# COMPACT_ATOMS: atom_id res chain seq x y z
N MET A 1 37.63 41.07 -13.37
CA MET A 1 39.06 41.04 -12.95
C MET A 1 39.61 39.66 -13.27
N THR A 2 40.76 39.66 -13.92
CA THR A 2 41.45 38.53 -14.57
C THR A 2 42.26 37.67 -13.58
N CYS A 3 42.27 36.35 -13.75
CA CYS A 3 43.40 35.43 -13.49
C CYS A 3 43.02 34.01 -13.96
N SER A 4 43.57 33.51 -15.07
CA SER A 4 44.87 32.82 -15.21
C SER A 4 44.76 31.30 -15.04
N THR A 5 44.91 30.59 -16.15
CA THR A 5 45.18 29.16 -16.27
C THR A 5 46.56 28.78 -15.73
N ARG A 6 46.62 27.81 -14.82
CA ARG A 6 47.81 26.96 -14.60
C ARG A 6 47.37 25.51 -14.47
N SER A 7 47.85 24.68 -15.39
CA SER A 7 47.87 23.23 -15.23
C SER A 7 48.98 22.85 -14.26
N TYR A 8 48.71 22.00 -13.28
CA TYR A 8 49.58 20.86 -12.96
C TYR A 8 48.76 19.81 -12.22
N ARG A 9 49.13 18.57 -12.47
CA ARG A 9 48.48 17.30 -12.12
C ARG A 9 48.25 17.17 -10.60
N ASP A 10 47.07 16.70 -10.20
CA ASP A 10 46.89 15.40 -9.56
C ASP A 10 45.41 15.15 -9.27
N GLY A 11 45.03 13.87 -9.28
CA GLY A 11 43.65 13.41 -9.26
C GLY A 11 42.89 13.72 -7.98
N ILE A 12 41.58 13.46 -8.04
CA ILE A 12 40.59 13.54 -6.96
C ILE A 12 40.06 14.96 -6.75
N LEU A 13 39.01 15.32 -7.50
CA LEU A 13 37.87 16.15 -7.06
C LEU A 13 36.94 16.39 -8.26
N ARG A 14 36.29 15.32 -8.73
CA ARG A 14 35.07 15.39 -9.55
C ARG A 14 33.86 14.94 -8.74
N ALA A 15 33.72 15.50 -7.54
CA ALA A 15 32.60 15.23 -6.64
C ALA A 15 32.11 16.52 -5.95
N THR A 16 32.03 17.63 -6.68
CA THR A 16 31.54 18.90 -6.14
C THR A 16 30.67 19.61 -7.17
N CYS A 17 29.56 18.96 -7.54
CA CYS A 17 28.44 19.68 -8.17
C CYS A 17 27.07 18.97 -8.05
N ARG A 18 26.96 17.78 -7.44
CA ARG A 18 25.69 17.04 -7.35
C ARG A 18 25.19 16.72 -5.93
N GLN A 19 25.87 17.21 -4.89
CA GLN A 19 25.52 16.99 -3.49
C GLN A 19 25.20 18.26 -2.71
N VAL A 20 25.04 19.40 -3.40
CA VAL A 20 24.73 20.70 -2.79
C VAL A 20 23.34 21.17 -3.23
N ILE A 21 22.33 20.33 -3.08
CA ILE A 21 20.93 20.76 -2.93
C ILE A 21 20.28 19.74 -1.97
N MET A 22 19.69 20.23 -0.87
CA MET A 22 18.94 19.47 0.18
C MET A 22 19.69 19.01 1.44
N ALA A 23 20.46 19.88 2.11
CA ALA A 23 20.88 19.65 3.51
C ALA A 23 20.26 20.71 4.44
N GLY A 24 18.97 20.54 4.78
CA GLY A 24 18.38 21.18 5.97
C GLY A 24 18.70 20.36 7.22
N THR A 25 18.71 20.98 8.40
CA THR A 25 18.87 20.23 9.66
C THR A 25 17.69 19.28 9.86
N ASP A 26 17.87 18.17 10.59
CA ASP A 26 16.79 17.22 10.85
C ASP A 26 15.56 17.91 11.44
N ALA A 27 15.73 18.92 12.30
CA ALA A 27 14.64 19.73 12.84
C ALA A 27 13.82 20.47 11.75
N GLN A 28 14.48 20.97 10.69
CA GLN A 28 13.81 21.63 9.57
C GLN A 28 13.06 20.64 8.68
N ARG A 29 13.66 19.46 8.44
CA ARG A 29 13.00 18.36 7.71
C ARG A 29 11.76 17.87 8.46
N ILE A 30 11.87 17.77 9.79
CA ILE A 30 10.77 17.34 10.65
C ILE A 30 9.60 18.33 10.57
N ALA A 31 9.88 19.63 10.74
CA ALA A 31 8.86 20.67 10.63
C ALA A 31 8.19 20.72 9.24
N ALA A 32 8.95 20.49 8.17
CA ALA A 32 8.43 20.52 6.80
C ALA A 32 7.54 19.32 6.44
N SER A 33 7.74 18.17 7.09
CA SER A 33 6.98 16.94 6.78
C SER A 33 5.55 16.93 7.33
N GLY A 34 5.23 17.80 8.30
CA GLY A 34 3.97 17.77 9.05
C GLY A 34 3.85 16.61 10.04
N ARG A 35 4.95 15.92 10.36
CA ARG A 35 4.99 14.79 11.30
C ARG A 35 5.58 15.17 12.66
N THR A 36 5.16 14.47 13.71
CA THR A 36 5.70 14.61 15.06
C THR A 36 7.13 14.04 15.16
N LEU A 37 7.85 14.36 16.23
CA LEU A 37 9.19 13.80 16.48
C LEU A 37 9.15 12.28 16.69
N GLU A 38 8.09 11.77 17.31
CA GLU A 38 7.89 10.34 17.54
C GLU A 38 7.70 9.60 16.21
N GLU A 39 6.89 10.15 15.30
CA GLU A 39 6.68 9.60 13.96
C GLU A 39 7.98 9.56 13.15
N HIS A 40 8.85 10.56 13.30
CA HIS A 40 10.15 10.55 12.67
C HIS A 40 11.08 9.47 13.21
N ARG A 41 11.11 9.27 14.53
CA ARG A 41 11.90 8.18 15.15
C ARG A 41 11.39 6.82 14.69
N ASP A 42 10.07 6.67 14.58
CA ASP A 42 9.47 5.44 14.09
C ASP A 42 9.79 5.18 12.62
N ILE A 43 9.78 6.21 11.77
CA ILE A 43 10.22 6.11 10.37
C ILE A 43 11.70 5.70 10.30
N ALA A 44 12.57 6.37 11.05
CA ALA A 44 14.00 6.05 11.07
C ALA A 44 14.26 4.60 11.53
N ARG A 45 13.64 4.19 12.64
CA ARG A 45 13.71 2.81 13.13
C ARG A 45 13.20 1.81 12.08
N SER A 46 12.12 2.13 11.38
CA SER A 46 11.56 1.28 10.33
C SER A 46 12.53 1.13 9.16
N LEU A 47 13.20 2.21 8.75
CA LEU A 47 14.19 2.17 7.67
C LEU A 47 15.41 1.29 7.99
N GLU A 48 15.79 1.20 9.27
CA GLU A 48 16.92 0.39 9.74
C GLU A 48 16.56 -1.08 10.01
N THR A 49 15.38 -1.31 10.59
CA THR A 49 15.02 -2.61 11.18
C THR A 49 14.04 -3.43 10.37
N ASP A 50 13.32 -2.83 9.41
CA ASP A 50 12.29 -3.55 8.68
C ASP A 50 12.90 -4.63 7.78
N PRO A 51 12.35 -5.84 7.79
CA PRO A 51 12.77 -6.86 6.84
C PRO A 51 12.44 -6.41 5.42
N ARG A 52 13.18 -6.95 4.45
CA ARG A 52 12.87 -6.78 3.02
C ARG A 52 11.99 -7.93 2.59
N GLY A 53 10.86 -7.63 1.95
CA GLY A 53 10.04 -8.67 1.33
C GLY A 53 10.76 -9.37 0.16
N SER A 54 10.47 -10.64 -0.04
CA SER A 54 10.92 -11.43 -1.21
C SER A 54 10.10 -11.09 -2.45
N ARG A 55 10.58 -11.33 -3.68
CA ARG A 55 9.82 -11.06 -4.92
C ARG A 55 8.53 -11.89 -5.06
N THR A 56 8.52 -13.09 -4.51
CA THR A 56 7.33 -13.93 -4.42
C THR A 56 7.03 -14.16 -2.94
N VAL A 57 5.76 -14.06 -2.56
CA VAL A 57 5.32 -14.36 -1.20
C VAL A 57 3.88 -14.89 -1.23
N ARG A 58 3.57 -15.72 -0.25
CA ARG A 58 2.21 -16.07 0.12
C ARG A 58 1.99 -15.71 1.57
N LEU A 59 0.97 -14.91 1.82
CA LEU A 59 0.53 -14.52 3.15
C LEU A 59 -0.99 -14.74 3.22
N ASP A 60 -1.37 -16.02 3.13
CA ASP A 60 -2.74 -16.53 3.00
C ASP A 60 -3.43 -16.83 4.34
N PHE A 61 -2.75 -16.56 5.46
CA PHE A 61 -3.20 -16.83 6.84
C PHE A 61 -3.30 -18.32 7.23
N GLU A 62 -2.95 -19.26 6.35
CA GLU A 62 -3.02 -20.70 6.65
C GLU A 62 -2.02 -21.13 7.72
N SER A 63 -0.95 -20.36 7.96
CA SER A 63 -0.02 -20.59 9.07
C SER A 63 -0.66 -20.40 10.45
N GLY A 64 -1.82 -19.73 10.53
CA GLY A 64 -2.48 -19.38 11.79
C GLY A 64 -1.80 -18.23 12.54
N ASP A 65 -0.84 -17.55 11.93
CA ASP A 65 -0.16 -16.38 12.48
C ASP A 65 0.04 -15.26 11.44
N PHE A 66 0.60 -14.15 11.86
CA PHE A 66 0.92 -13.01 11.00
C PHE A 66 2.38 -13.01 10.53
N ALA A 67 3.06 -14.17 10.50
CA ALA A 67 4.42 -14.23 10.00
C ALA A 67 4.49 -13.70 8.56
N GLY A 68 5.48 -12.85 8.29
CA GLY A 68 5.63 -12.17 7.00
C GLY A 68 4.77 -10.91 6.80
N TRP A 69 3.87 -10.59 7.73
CA TRP A 69 3.15 -9.31 7.76
C TRP A 69 3.79 -8.30 8.72
N SER A 70 3.60 -7.02 8.43
CA SER A 70 3.77 -5.96 9.43
C SER A 70 2.46 -5.69 10.15
N VAL A 71 2.48 -5.82 11.48
CA VAL A 71 1.33 -5.65 12.38
C VAL A 71 1.26 -4.27 13.06
N ARG A 72 2.12 -3.32 12.69
CA ARG A 72 2.24 -2.01 13.36
C ARG A 72 0.98 -1.13 13.31
N ARG A 73 0.04 -1.46 12.43
CA ARG A 73 -1.22 -0.72 12.22
C ARG A 73 -2.43 -1.45 12.79
N LEU A 74 -2.20 -2.35 13.75
CA LEU A 74 -3.24 -2.96 14.58
C LEU A 74 -3.28 -2.21 15.91
N ALA A 75 -4.41 -1.60 16.25
CA ALA A 75 -4.55 -0.82 17.47
C ALA A 75 -4.75 -1.71 18.71
N LYS A 76 -5.41 -2.86 18.54
CA LYS A 76 -5.80 -3.81 19.59
C LYS A 76 -5.68 -5.25 19.09
N ASP A 77 -5.70 -6.21 20.00
CA ASP A 77 -5.61 -7.64 19.66
C ASP A 77 -6.77 -8.13 18.79
N TYR A 78 -7.95 -7.51 18.90
CA TYR A 78 -9.10 -7.81 18.04
C TYR A 78 -9.02 -7.15 16.65
N SER A 79 -8.07 -6.23 16.43
CA SER A 79 -7.99 -5.47 15.17
C SER A 79 -7.76 -6.38 13.96
N ALA A 80 -7.05 -7.49 14.15
CA ALA A 80 -6.93 -8.55 13.16
C ALA A 80 -6.93 -9.92 13.87
N VAL A 81 -7.84 -10.80 13.46
CA VAL A 81 -7.98 -12.15 14.02
C VAL A 81 -8.08 -13.16 12.89
N ILE A 82 -7.17 -14.15 12.90
CA ILE A 82 -7.23 -15.28 11.98
C ILE A 82 -8.29 -16.26 12.48
N GLN A 83 -9.23 -16.65 11.62
CA GLN A 83 -10.40 -17.46 11.97
C GLN A 83 -10.76 -18.45 10.86
N SER A 84 -11.69 -19.38 11.12
CA SER A 84 -12.03 -20.51 10.23
C SER A 84 -13.51 -20.59 9.83
N GLU A 85 -14.33 -19.59 10.15
CA GLU A 85 -15.77 -19.58 9.86
C GLU A 85 -16.08 -18.97 8.48
N ILE A 86 -15.49 -17.82 8.17
CA ILE A 86 -15.66 -17.11 6.90
C ILE A 86 -14.33 -17.16 6.15
N VAL A 87 -14.18 -18.11 5.24
CA VAL A 87 -12.92 -18.41 4.54
C VAL A 87 -13.15 -18.42 3.04
N ARG A 88 -12.18 -17.93 2.25
CA ARG A 88 -12.24 -17.97 0.78
C ARG A 88 -11.68 -19.26 0.24
N THR A 89 -10.51 -19.65 0.73
CA THR A 89 -9.72 -20.82 0.31
C THR A 89 -9.03 -21.40 1.53
N GLY A 90 -8.76 -22.71 1.53
CA GLY A 90 -8.08 -23.34 2.65
C GLY A 90 -8.98 -23.42 3.89
N SER A 91 -8.45 -23.05 5.04
CA SER A 91 -9.07 -23.22 6.35
C SER A 91 -9.04 -21.97 7.23
N LYS A 92 -8.36 -20.91 6.78
CA LYS A 92 -8.13 -19.68 7.55
C LYS A 92 -8.38 -18.46 6.67
N ALA A 93 -8.90 -17.41 7.30
CA ALA A 93 -8.91 -16.06 6.74
C ALA A 93 -8.81 -15.04 7.85
N CYS A 94 -8.39 -13.82 7.53
CA CYS A 94 -8.23 -12.77 8.52
C CYS A 94 -9.45 -11.86 8.60
N ARG A 95 -10.04 -11.80 9.78
CA ARG A 95 -11.07 -10.82 10.16
C ARG A 95 -10.40 -9.55 10.65
N PHE A 96 -10.72 -8.41 10.05
CA PHE A 96 -10.27 -7.10 10.49
C PHE A 96 -11.41 -6.33 11.13
N GLU A 97 -11.14 -5.66 12.25
CA GLU A 97 -12.12 -4.85 12.95
C GLU A 97 -11.53 -3.50 13.41
N ILE A 98 -12.31 -2.45 13.22
CA ILE A 98 -12.07 -1.14 13.85
C ILE A 98 -13.28 -0.75 14.67
N ARG A 99 -13.05 -0.17 15.85
CA ARG A 99 -14.08 0.43 16.71
C ARG A 99 -13.89 1.94 16.82
N PRO A 100 -14.94 2.72 17.13
CA PRO A 100 -14.77 4.14 17.44
C PRO A 100 -13.65 4.35 18.47
N GLY A 101 -12.65 5.16 18.12
CA GLY A 101 -11.50 5.43 18.99
C GLY A 101 -10.25 4.59 18.74
N ASP A 102 -10.29 3.57 17.87
CA ASP A 102 -9.14 2.73 17.51
C ASP A 102 -8.14 3.43 16.56
N TYR A 103 -7.64 4.58 17.00
CA TYR A 103 -6.69 5.37 16.24
C TYR A 103 -5.26 4.82 16.39
N VAL A 104 -4.62 4.52 15.26
CA VAL A 104 -3.21 4.13 15.17
C VAL A 104 -2.61 4.64 13.86
N SER A 105 -1.35 5.09 13.88
CA SER A 105 -0.67 5.62 12.69
C SER A 105 -1.52 6.67 11.95
N GLN A 106 -1.99 7.71 12.66
CA GLN A 106 -2.78 8.82 12.13
C GLN A 106 -4.11 8.42 11.45
N GLY A 107 -4.71 7.28 11.80
CA GLY A 107 -5.98 6.90 11.21
C GLY A 107 -6.75 5.89 12.04
N LEU A 108 -8.04 5.81 11.79
CA LEU A 108 -8.94 4.81 12.35
C LEU A 108 -8.85 3.54 11.51
N ARG A 109 -7.92 2.65 11.87
CA ARG A 109 -7.46 1.57 10.98
C ARG A 109 -7.10 0.29 11.71
N ALA A 110 -7.27 -0.80 10.98
CA ALA A 110 -6.63 -2.09 11.21
C ALA A 110 -6.12 -2.58 9.86
N GLU A 111 -4.81 -2.51 9.63
CA GLU A 111 -4.19 -2.89 8.36
C GLU A 111 -2.94 -3.74 8.59
N LEU A 112 -2.76 -4.76 7.76
CA LEU A 112 -1.47 -5.44 7.61
C LEU A 112 -0.72 -4.85 6.42
N ARG A 113 0.62 -4.76 6.54
CA ARG A 113 1.51 -4.30 5.45
C ARG A 113 2.42 -5.44 4.99
N ASP A 114 2.51 -5.64 3.68
CA ASP A 114 3.57 -6.45 3.06
C ASP A 114 4.91 -5.70 3.18
N TRP A 115 5.97 -6.41 3.55
CA TRP A 115 7.32 -5.88 3.65
C TRP A 115 7.96 -5.55 2.28
N TYR A 116 7.32 -5.93 1.18
CA TYR A 116 7.78 -5.66 -0.17
C TYR A 116 7.41 -4.26 -0.66
N ASN A 117 8.42 -3.49 -1.04
CA ASN A 117 8.27 -2.32 -1.88
C ASN A 117 8.44 -2.76 -3.34
N ALA A 118 7.44 -2.46 -4.18
CA ALA A 118 7.51 -2.82 -5.59
C ALA A 118 8.74 -2.17 -6.26
N PRO A 119 9.53 -2.91 -7.04
CA PRO A 119 10.57 -2.31 -7.86
C PRO A 119 9.94 -1.44 -8.94
N PHE A 120 10.61 -0.34 -9.26
CA PHE A 120 10.27 0.41 -10.48
C PHE A 120 10.72 -0.37 -11.71
N GLU A 121 10.05 -0.07 -12.83
CA GLU A 121 10.30 -0.61 -14.16
C GLU A 121 10.17 -2.13 -14.26
N GLN A 122 9.37 -2.72 -13.38
CA GLN A 122 9.13 -4.16 -13.35
C GLN A 122 7.67 -4.43 -13.00
N ASP A 123 7.08 -5.39 -13.70
CA ASP A 123 5.76 -5.92 -13.37
C ASP A 123 5.80 -6.64 -12.02
N THR A 124 4.78 -6.36 -11.20
CA THR A 124 4.47 -7.12 -9.99
C THR A 124 3.01 -7.53 -10.02
N TRP A 125 2.74 -8.81 -9.77
CA TRP A 125 1.38 -9.34 -9.65
C TRP A 125 0.99 -9.46 -8.19
N TYR A 126 -0.24 -9.06 -7.87
CA TYR A 126 -0.83 -9.16 -6.54
C TYR A 126 -2.19 -9.83 -6.67
N GLY A 127 -2.52 -10.74 -5.76
CA GLY A 127 -3.85 -11.30 -5.64
C GLY A 127 -4.28 -11.38 -4.18
N PHE A 128 -5.57 -11.20 -3.94
CA PHE A 128 -6.20 -11.33 -2.63
C PHE A 128 -7.72 -11.30 -2.77
N SER A 129 -8.42 -11.82 -1.78
CA SER A 129 -9.87 -11.77 -1.71
C SER A 129 -10.36 -10.89 -0.56
N THR A 130 -11.46 -10.18 -0.77
CA THR A 130 -12.13 -9.37 0.25
C THR A 130 -13.58 -9.81 0.40
N TYR A 131 -14.06 -9.89 1.64
CA TYR A 131 -15.45 -10.17 1.97
C TYR A 131 -16.02 -9.11 2.91
N LEU A 132 -17.18 -8.59 2.54
CA LEU A 132 -17.90 -7.54 3.27
C LEU A 132 -19.18 -8.14 3.88
N PRO A 133 -19.22 -8.42 5.20
CA PRO A 133 -20.42 -8.95 5.87
C PRO A 133 -21.55 -7.92 5.85
N GLU A 134 -22.80 -8.35 5.63
CA GLU A 134 -23.94 -7.43 5.49
C GLU A 134 -24.27 -6.69 6.79
N ASP A 135 -24.07 -7.38 7.90
CA ASP A 135 -24.52 -7.09 9.26
C ASP A 135 -23.43 -6.42 10.11
N SER A 136 -22.17 -6.48 9.70
CA SER A 136 -21.04 -5.86 10.42
C SER A 136 -20.14 -4.95 9.57
N PHE A 137 -20.39 -4.84 8.26
CA PHE A 137 -19.80 -3.81 7.40
C PHE A 137 -20.86 -2.78 6.98
N ALA A 138 -21.11 -1.83 7.89
CA ALA A 138 -22.10 -0.76 7.71
C ALA A 138 -21.50 0.61 8.07
N PRO A 139 -20.53 1.12 7.27
CA PRO A 139 -19.99 2.46 7.51
C PRO A 139 -21.09 3.52 7.43
N PRO A 140 -21.04 4.57 8.27
CA PRO A 140 -21.97 5.69 8.15
C PRO A 140 -21.94 6.31 6.76
N LYS A 141 -23.08 6.88 6.33
CA LYS A 141 -23.17 7.55 5.04
C LYS A 141 -22.10 8.66 4.92
N GLY A 142 -21.36 8.66 3.81
CA GLY A 142 -20.25 9.58 3.55
C GLY A 142 -18.91 9.17 4.16
N ALA A 143 -18.87 8.15 5.02
CA ALA A 143 -17.62 7.64 5.58
C ALA A 143 -16.94 6.69 4.57
N GLY A 144 -15.86 7.15 3.96
CA GLY A 144 -15.03 6.31 3.09
C GLY A 144 -14.25 5.26 3.88
N VAL A 145 -14.15 4.05 3.32
CA VAL A 145 -13.36 2.96 3.89
C VAL A 145 -12.38 2.43 2.86
N VAL A 146 -11.09 2.40 3.18
CA VAL A 146 -10.07 1.78 2.32
C VAL A 146 -9.91 0.32 2.73
N LEU A 147 -10.00 -0.58 1.75
CA LEU A 147 -9.92 -2.03 1.94
C LEU A 147 -8.55 -2.59 1.56
N ALA A 148 -7.93 -2.01 0.54
CA ALA A 148 -6.56 -2.31 0.13
C ALA A 148 -5.93 -1.08 -0.53
N GLN A 149 -4.60 -0.94 -0.39
CA GLN A 149 -3.88 0.20 -0.94
C GLN A 149 -2.40 -0.09 -1.18
N TRP A 150 -1.87 0.50 -2.24
CA TRP A 150 -0.44 0.65 -2.48
C TRP A 150 -0.07 2.05 -2.07
N HIS A 151 0.81 2.17 -1.07
CA HIS A 151 1.19 3.45 -0.46
C HIS A 151 2.66 3.73 -0.72
N ASP A 152 3.01 5.00 -0.92
CA ASP A 152 4.38 5.45 -0.98
C ASP A 152 5.10 5.27 0.38
N GLN A 153 6.43 5.18 0.33
CA GLN A 153 7.26 5.13 1.52
C GLN A 153 7.89 6.49 1.76
N ALA A 154 7.17 7.35 2.47
CA ALA A 154 7.69 8.65 2.83
C ALA A 154 9.04 8.52 3.55
N GLU A 155 10.05 9.19 3.02
CA GLU A 155 11.35 9.32 3.67
C GLU A 155 11.31 10.38 4.77
N LEU A 156 12.36 10.41 5.59
CA LEU A 156 12.48 11.41 6.65
C LEU A 156 12.51 12.82 6.05
N GLY A 157 11.50 13.63 6.34
CA GLY A 157 11.35 14.98 5.79
C GLY A 157 10.46 15.08 4.55
N ASP A 158 10.05 13.96 3.95
CA ASP A 158 9.12 13.99 2.82
C ASP A 158 7.67 14.23 3.28
N PRO A 159 6.88 15.02 2.53
CA PRO A 159 5.44 15.12 2.73
C PRO A 159 4.75 13.76 2.55
N ALA A 160 3.63 13.56 3.24
CA ALA A 160 2.80 12.36 3.05
C ALA A 160 1.93 12.51 1.79
N GLY A 161 1.94 11.50 0.91
CA GLY A 161 1.05 11.40 -0.23
C GLY A 161 -0.31 10.76 0.06
N LYS A 162 -1.24 10.88 -0.88
CA LYS A 162 -2.36 9.94 -1.00
C LYS A 162 -1.82 8.62 -1.57
N PRO A 163 -2.46 7.46 -1.29
CA PRO A 163 -2.03 6.20 -1.89
C PRO A 163 -2.00 6.29 -3.43
N PRO A 164 -0.88 5.94 -4.09
CA PRO A 164 -0.81 5.84 -5.54
C PRO A 164 -1.90 4.94 -6.17
N LEU A 165 -2.34 3.89 -5.47
CA LEU A 165 -3.49 3.07 -5.83
C LEU A 165 -4.25 2.66 -4.57
N ALA A 166 -5.58 2.71 -4.59
CA ALA A 166 -6.42 2.25 -3.48
C ALA A 166 -7.78 1.73 -3.94
N ILE A 167 -8.26 0.71 -3.25
CA ILE A 167 -9.63 0.20 -3.32
C ILE A 167 -10.41 0.79 -2.14
N ARG A 168 -11.50 1.50 -2.44
CA ARG A 168 -12.27 2.25 -1.46
C ARG A 168 -13.74 1.88 -1.55
N TYR A 169 -14.39 1.66 -0.42
CA TYR A 169 -15.82 1.65 -0.31
C TYR A 169 -16.31 3.06 0.06
N LEU A 170 -17.39 3.52 -0.58
CA LEU A 170 -18.15 4.70 -0.18
C LEU A 170 -19.62 4.51 -0.59
N ASP A 171 -20.54 4.58 0.37
CA ASP A 171 -21.99 4.58 0.14
C ASP A 171 -22.46 3.49 -0.85
N GLY A 172 -22.04 2.24 -0.61
CA GLY A 172 -22.41 1.08 -1.45
C GLY A 172 -21.53 0.90 -2.70
N THR A 173 -20.67 1.86 -3.01
CA THR A 173 -19.83 1.83 -4.22
C THR A 173 -18.39 1.43 -3.89
N LEU A 174 -17.86 0.43 -4.60
CA LEU A 174 -16.43 0.13 -4.59
C LEU A 174 -15.72 0.95 -5.68
N ARG A 175 -14.69 1.71 -5.31
CA ARG A 175 -13.95 2.64 -6.16
C ARG A 175 -12.47 2.28 -6.23
N PHE A 176 -11.93 2.28 -7.44
CA PHE A 176 -10.51 2.08 -7.70
C PHE A 176 -9.91 3.43 -8.04
N THR A 177 -9.06 3.94 -7.14
CA THR A 177 -8.56 5.31 -7.20
C THR A 177 -7.05 5.34 -7.27
N GLY A 178 -6.50 6.38 -7.89
CA GLY A 178 -5.06 6.58 -7.92
C GLY A 178 -4.67 8.05 -7.83
N ALA A 179 -3.37 8.28 -7.63
CA ALA A 179 -2.80 9.60 -7.51
C ALA A 179 -1.46 9.69 -8.24
N PHE A 180 -1.17 10.88 -8.77
CA PHE A 180 0.14 11.22 -9.31
C PHE A 180 0.55 12.65 -8.99
N SER A 181 1.82 12.88 -8.68
CA SER A 181 2.48 14.20 -8.61
C SER A 181 4.00 14.06 -8.72
N GLU A 182 4.69 15.16 -8.99
CA GLU A 182 6.15 15.19 -8.88
C GLU A 182 6.63 14.94 -7.45
N VAL A 183 5.91 15.49 -6.47
CA VAL A 183 6.19 15.33 -5.03
C VAL A 183 4.96 14.77 -4.33
N ALA A 184 5.16 13.81 -3.43
CA ALA A 184 4.12 13.28 -2.56
C ALA A 184 3.29 14.40 -1.91
N SER A 185 1.96 14.32 -2.02
CA SER A 185 1.08 15.40 -1.57
C SER A 185 -0.30 14.89 -1.19
N GLN A 186 -0.90 15.54 -0.18
CA GLN A 186 -2.32 15.37 0.15
C GLN A 186 -3.24 15.95 -0.93
N ASN A 187 -2.72 16.86 -1.75
CA ASN A 187 -3.38 17.44 -2.92
C ASN A 187 -2.55 17.15 -4.17
N PRO A 188 -2.60 15.91 -4.68
CA PRO A 188 -1.80 15.55 -5.82
C PRO A 188 -2.28 16.23 -7.11
N ASP A 189 -1.36 16.50 -8.02
CA ASP A 189 -1.58 17.11 -9.35
C ASP A 189 -2.64 16.36 -10.17
N LYS A 190 -2.65 15.02 -10.06
CA LYS A 190 -3.65 14.17 -10.69
C LYS A 190 -4.28 13.24 -9.67
N ARG A 191 -5.60 13.10 -9.78
CA ARG A 191 -6.41 12.09 -9.10
C ARG A 191 -7.15 11.30 -10.15
N TYR A 192 -7.21 10.00 -9.95
CA TYR A 192 -7.89 9.08 -10.85
C TYR A 192 -9.03 8.37 -10.12
N VAL A 193 -10.11 8.15 -10.85
CA VAL A 193 -11.10 7.10 -10.60
C VAL A 193 -11.01 6.17 -11.79
N PHE A 194 -10.33 5.04 -11.64
CA PHE A 194 -10.10 4.08 -12.72
C PHE A 194 -11.34 3.28 -13.04
N HIS A 195 -12.12 2.95 -12.02
CA HIS A 195 -13.35 2.18 -12.12
C HIS A 195 -14.20 2.35 -10.86
N GLU A 196 -15.51 2.14 -11.00
CA GLU A 196 -16.47 2.10 -9.91
C GLU A 196 -17.43 0.93 -10.09
N ILE A 197 -17.73 0.23 -8.99
CA ILE A 197 -18.76 -0.81 -8.92
C ILE A 197 -19.82 -0.31 -7.95
N PRO A 198 -20.91 0.32 -8.45
CA PRO A 198 -22.03 0.69 -7.61
C PRO A 198 -22.73 -0.57 -7.07
N ASP A 199 -23.40 -0.43 -5.93
CA ASP A 199 -24.15 -1.51 -5.28
C ASP A 199 -23.34 -2.81 -5.19
N VAL A 200 -22.09 -2.69 -4.69
CA VAL A 200 -21.15 -3.81 -4.62
C VAL A 200 -21.77 -4.97 -3.84
N ALA A 201 -21.66 -6.18 -4.39
CA ALA A 201 -22.14 -7.38 -3.74
C ALA A 201 -21.49 -7.54 -2.35
N ARG A 202 -22.32 -7.83 -1.35
CA ARG A 202 -21.92 -8.14 0.02
C ARG A 202 -22.22 -9.61 0.32
N ALA A 203 -21.71 -10.11 1.44
CA ALA A 203 -21.78 -11.53 1.81
C ALA A 203 -21.29 -12.49 0.72
N THR A 204 -20.33 -12.03 -0.10
CA THR A 204 -19.64 -12.84 -1.11
C THR A 204 -18.19 -12.38 -1.21
N TRP A 205 -17.32 -13.28 -1.64
CA TRP A 205 -15.91 -12.97 -1.82
C TRP A 205 -15.66 -12.25 -3.15
N LEU A 206 -14.90 -11.17 -3.08
CA LEU A 206 -14.42 -10.40 -4.21
C LEU A 206 -12.95 -10.75 -4.45
N ASP A 207 -12.70 -11.53 -5.49
CA ASP A 207 -11.36 -12.04 -5.84
C ASP A 207 -10.64 -11.03 -6.75
N PHE A 208 -9.68 -10.29 -6.21
CA PHE A 208 -8.92 -9.30 -6.95
C PHE A 208 -7.58 -9.84 -7.42
N VAL A 209 -7.22 -9.50 -8.67
CA VAL A 209 -5.85 -9.64 -9.17
C VAL A 209 -5.42 -8.33 -9.83
N PHE A 210 -4.17 -7.92 -9.59
CA PHE A 210 -3.55 -6.75 -10.19
C PHE A 210 -2.19 -7.11 -10.75
N ARG A 211 -1.94 -6.81 -12.03
CA ARG A 211 -0.59 -6.62 -12.56
C ARG A 211 -0.29 -5.13 -12.57
N ILE A 212 0.80 -4.73 -11.93
CA ILE A 212 1.18 -3.32 -11.84
C ILE A 212 2.64 -3.16 -12.27
N HIS A 213 2.87 -2.27 -13.24
CA HIS A 213 4.19 -1.75 -13.59
C HIS A 213 4.29 -0.33 -13.07
N TRP A 214 5.14 -0.11 -12.06
CA TRP A 214 5.41 1.23 -11.54
C TRP A 214 6.56 1.84 -12.32
N SER A 215 6.34 3.00 -12.94
CA SER A 215 7.36 3.72 -13.70
C SER A 215 7.71 5.09 -13.10
N ARG A 216 8.98 5.47 -13.22
CA ARG A 216 9.49 6.83 -12.95
C ARG A 216 9.52 7.74 -14.18
N GLU A 217 9.25 7.20 -15.35
CA GLU A 217 9.22 7.94 -16.63
C GLU A 217 7.79 8.27 -17.09
N GLY A 218 6.76 7.70 -16.45
CA GLY A 218 5.35 8.13 -16.60
C GLY A 218 4.49 7.21 -17.43
N ASP A 219 5.03 6.05 -17.77
CA ASP A 219 4.41 4.93 -18.45
C ASP A 219 4.07 3.80 -17.46
N SER A 220 3.59 4.16 -16.26
CA SER A 220 3.06 3.17 -15.33
C SER A 220 1.82 2.50 -15.93
N SER A 221 1.62 1.22 -15.64
CA SER A 221 0.44 0.49 -16.11
C SER A 221 -0.20 -0.35 -15.02
N ILE A 222 -1.51 -0.52 -15.13
CA ILE A 222 -2.31 -1.40 -14.26
C ILE A 222 -3.20 -2.26 -15.16
N ASP A 223 -3.16 -3.57 -14.97
CA ASP A 223 -4.21 -4.49 -15.39
C ASP A 223 -4.89 -5.05 -14.13
N ALA A 224 -6.16 -4.72 -13.95
CA ALA A 224 -6.96 -5.14 -12.80
C ALA A 224 -8.02 -6.16 -13.21
N PHE A 225 -8.26 -7.16 -12.36
CA PHE A 225 -9.21 -8.24 -12.56
C PHE A 225 -10.07 -8.42 -11.30
N LEU A 226 -11.33 -8.84 -11.51
CA LEU A 226 -12.26 -9.25 -10.47
C LEU A 226 -12.92 -10.56 -10.89
N GLY A 227 -12.79 -11.61 -10.07
CA GLY A 227 -13.35 -12.93 -10.35
C GLY A 227 -12.86 -13.52 -11.68
N GLY A 228 -11.55 -13.41 -11.96
CA GLY A 228 -10.92 -13.90 -13.20
C GLY A 228 -11.21 -13.06 -14.45
N ARG A 229 -12.05 -12.02 -14.36
CA ARG A 229 -12.42 -11.17 -15.50
C ARG A 229 -11.74 -9.82 -15.40
N ARG A 230 -11.25 -9.29 -16.52
CA ARG A 230 -10.65 -7.95 -16.56
C ARG A 230 -11.67 -6.90 -16.12
N LEU A 231 -11.29 -6.12 -15.11
CA LEU A 231 -12.06 -5.04 -14.53
C LEU A 231 -11.74 -3.71 -15.21
N PHE A 232 -10.46 -3.31 -15.21
CA PHE A 232 -9.99 -2.12 -15.91
C PHE A 232 -8.52 -2.27 -16.34
N ARG A 233 -8.10 -1.39 -17.26
CA ARG A 233 -6.71 -1.16 -17.63
C ARG A 233 -6.39 0.32 -17.51
N PHE A 234 -5.20 0.65 -17.03
CA PHE A 234 -4.68 2.01 -17.00
C PHE A 234 -3.26 2.04 -17.57
N ASN A 235 -2.95 3.12 -18.30
CA ASN A 235 -1.58 3.48 -18.70
C ASN A 235 -1.41 4.99 -18.51
N GLY A 236 -0.32 5.40 -17.86
CA GLY A 236 -0.01 6.81 -17.66
C GLY A 236 0.72 7.09 -16.35
N PRO A 237 0.89 8.37 -15.99
CA PRO A 237 1.66 8.75 -14.82
C PRO A 237 0.92 8.37 -13.54
N LEU A 238 1.61 7.64 -12.65
CA LEU A 238 1.07 7.11 -11.40
C LEU A 238 2.15 7.11 -10.31
N GLY A 239 1.77 7.45 -9.08
CA GLY A 239 2.69 7.55 -7.95
C GLY A 239 3.44 8.88 -7.89
N TYR A 240 4.54 8.91 -7.14
CA TYR A 240 5.26 10.15 -6.82
C TYR A 240 6.72 10.07 -7.24
N ARG A 241 7.21 11.07 -7.98
CA ARG A 241 8.56 11.04 -8.58
C ARG A 241 9.68 11.24 -7.56
N ASN A 242 9.41 11.95 -6.47
CA ASN A 242 10.37 12.14 -5.40
C ASN A 242 10.67 10.86 -4.59
N GLN A 243 9.91 9.78 -4.79
CA GLN A 243 10.08 8.54 -4.02
C GLN A 243 11.20 7.66 -4.60
N ILE A 244 12.15 7.26 -3.74
CA ILE A 244 13.28 6.41 -4.14
C ILE A 244 12.84 4.94 -4.30
N LYS A 245 11.88 4.49 -3.49
CA LYS A 245 11.32 3.14 -3.51
C LYS A 245 9.90 3.16 -4.10
N GLY A 246 9.54 2.09 -4.79
CA GLY A 246 8.16 1.94 -5.24
C GLY A 246 7.20 1.64 -4.09
N PRO A 247 5.88 1.71 -4.36
CA PRO A 247 4.86 1.56 -3.33
C PRO A 247 4.87 0.18 -2.66
N TYR A 248 4.51 0.15 -1.39
CA TYR A 248 4.25 -1.10 -0.64
C TYR A 248 2.75 -1.34 -0.52
N PHE A 249 2.37 -2.61 -0.37
CA PHE A 249 0.96 -3.03 -0.27
C PHE A 249 0.47 -3.10 1.18
N LYS A 250 -0.81 -2.78 1.36
CA LYS A 250 -1.58 -2.99 2.59
C LYS A 250 -2.98 -3.47 2.29
N LEU A 251 -3.54 -4.25 3.20
CA LEU A 251 -4.95 -4.63 3.23
C LEU A 251 -5.50 -4.62 4.66
N GLY A 252 -6.82 -4.48 4.79
CA GLY A 252 -7.52 -4.45 6.06
C GLY A 252 -8.76 -3.57 6.00
N VAL A 253 -8.99 -2.78 7.05
CA VAL A 253 -10.08 -1.80 7.11
C VAL A 253 -9.56 -0.46 7.64
N TYR A 254 -9.70 0.60 6.85
CA TYR A 254 -9.28 1.95 7.22
C TYR A 254 -10.38 2.97 6.91
N ALA A 255 -11.02 3.53 7.94
CA ALA A 255 -12.02 4.57 7.79
C ALA A 255 -11.35 5.95 7.65
N SER A 256 -11.72 6.69 6.60
CA SER A 256 -11.25 8.08 6.40
C SER A 256 -12.09 9.12 7.13
N GLY A 257 -13.18 8.71 7.77
CA GLY A 257 -14.05 9.54 8.59
C GLY A 257 -14.42 8.85 9.89
N GLU A 258 -15.23 9.51 10.71
CA GLU A 258 -15.72 8.94 11.96
C GLU A 258 -16.67 7.76 11.71
N ILE A 259 -16.62 6.80 12.62
CA ILE A 259 -17.56 5.67 12.67
C ILE A 259 -18.28 5.69 14.01
N THR A 260 -19.53 5.26 14.03
CA THR A 260 -20.37 5.21 15.25
C THR A 260 -20.56 3.80 15.78
N SER A 261 -20.15 2.80 15.02
CA SER A 261 -20.21 1.37 15.36
C SER A 261 -18.96 0.66 14.82
N PRO A 262 -18.63 -0.55 15.32
CA PRO A 262 -17.56 -1.35 14.75
C PRO A 262 -17.77 -1.61 13.26
N LEU A 263 -16.68 -1.64 12.49
CA LEU A 263 -16.68 -2.07 11.09
C LEU A 263 -15.79 -3.29 10.95
N VAL A 264 -16.33 -4.32 10.29
CA VAL A 264 -15.67 -5.61 10.10
C VAL A 264 -15.55 -5.92 8.61
N ALA A 265 -14.35 -6.25 8.16
CA ALA A 265 -14.11 -6.78 6.82
C ALA A 265 -13.20 -8.00 6.93
N TYR A 266 -13.32 -8.93 5.97
CA TYR A 266 -12.48 -10.12 5.92
C TYR A 266 -11.61 -10.06 4.68
N HIS A 267 -10.38 -10.52 4.82
CA HIS A 267 -9.48 -10.71 3.70
C HIS A 267 -8.81 -12.06 3.77
N ASP A 268 -8.48 -12.61 2.61
CA ASP A 268 -7.92 -13.95 2.50
C ASP A 268 -7.02 -14.09 1.27
N ASN A 269 -6.16 -15.12 1.30
CA ASN A 269 -5.34 -15.61 0.20
C ASN A 269 -4.51 -14.53 -0.51
N TYR A 270 -3.87 -13.65 0.27
CA TYR A 270 -2.94 -12.69 -0.33
C TYR A 270 -1.69 -13.39 -0.83
N SER A 271 -1.34 -13.10 -2.08
CA SER A 271 -0.12 -13.56 -2.72
C SER A 271 0.43 -12.49 -3.64
N ARG A 272 1.73 -12.59 -3.89
CA ARG A 272 2.45 -11.75 -4.84
C ARG A 272 3.47 -12.58 -5.58
N ALA A 273 3.49 -12.43 -6.91
CA ALA A 273 4.35 -13.21 -7.80
C ALA A 273 4.53 -12.48 -9.16
N ASP A 274 4.73 -13.24 -10.23
CA ASP A 274 5.08 -12.77 -11.58
C ASP A 274 4.04 -13.13 -12.66
N SER A 275 2.94 -13.79 -12.29
CA SER A 275 1.87 -14.20 -13.21
C SER A 275 0.50 -14.15 -12.54
N PHE A 276 -0.55 -14.19 -13.35
CA PHE A 276 -1.93 -14.25 -12.87
C PHE A 276 -2.17 -15.54 -12.08
N GLU A 277 -1.75 -16.67 -12.63
CA GLU A 277 -1.98 -18.01 -12.09
C GLU A 277 -1.31 -18.20 -10.72
N ALA A 278 -0.11 -17.62 -10.56
CA ALA A 278 0.62 -17.67 -9.29
C ALA A 278 0.01 -16.78 -8.20
N VAL A 279 -0.92 -15.88 -8.54
CA VAL A 279 -1.59 -15.01 -7.56
C VAL A 279 -3.12 -15.14 -7.53
N ASP A 280 -3.73 -16.00 -8.35
CA ASP A 280 -5.18 -16.18 -8.38
C ASP A 280 -5.75 -16.61 -7.02
N PRO A 281 -6.42 -15.69 -6.29
CA PRO A 281 -6.84 -15.95 -4.91
C PRO A 281 -8.06 -16.88 -4.86
N SER A 282 -8.61 -17.27 -6.02
CA SER A 282 -9.69 -18.25 -6.09
C SER A 282 -9.22 -19.70 -5.89
N THR A 283 -7.91 -19.92 -5.92
CA THR A 283 -7.27 -21.23 -5.82
C THR A 283 -6.33 -21.30 -4.61
N ILE A 284 -6.16 -22.51 -4.06
CA ILE A 284 -5.07 -22.76 -3.13
C ILE A 284 -3.82 -22.97 -3.97
N HIS A 285 -2.86 -22.06 -3.85
CA HIS A 285 -1.56 -22.26 -4.46
C HIS A 285 -0.82 -23.38 -3.69
N GLY A 286 -0.25 -24.39 -4.36
CA GLY A 286 0.61 -25.38 -3.69
C GLY A 286 1.91 -24.74 -3.22
N ALA A 287 2.62 -25.29 -2.23
CA ALA A 287 4.03 -24.91 -2.04
C ALA A 287 4.70 -25.00 -3.41
N ALA A 288 5.34 -23.92 -3.88
CA ALA A 288 6.01 -23.94 -5.18
C ALA A 288 6.89 -25.19 -5.21
N ASP A 289 6.69 -26.05 -6.21
CA ASP A 289 7.60 -27.14 -6.47
C ASP A 289 9.01 -26.53 -6.53
N GLU A 290 9.85 -26.88 -5.56
CA GLU A 290 11.28 -26.65 -5.63
C GLU A 290 11.79 -27.45 -6.83
N ALA A 291 11.89 -26.77 -7.98
CA ALA A 291 12.55 -27.26 -9.18
C ALA A 291 13.87 -26.50 -9.38
#